data_AF-A0A5R2MUC5-F1
#
_entry.id   AF-A0A5R2MUC5-F1
#
_cell.length_a   1.000
_cell.length_b   1.000
_cell.length_c   1.000
_cell.angle_alpha   90.00
_cell.angle_beta   90.00
_cell.angle_gamma   90.00
#
_symmetry.space_group_name_H-M   'P 1'
#
loop_
_entity.id
_entity.type
_entity.pdbx_description
1 polymer ?
#
loop_
_entity_poly.entity_id
_entity_poly.type
_entity_poly.pdbx_seq_one_letter_code
_entity_poly.pdbx_strand_id
1 'polypeptide(L)'
;MLSVLAGPALANPVVVFDLKSGQILQHQDAFKRWYPASLSKLMTAYVTFRAIAAGEVQLDSPIKVTKHSAGEPPSKMGFKPGSVMRLDNALKMMLVK
;
A
#
# COMPACT_ATOMS: atom_id res chain seq x y z
N MET A 1 -25.52 -33.59 -17.41
CA MET A 1 -24.76 -32.33 -17.21
C MET A 1 -24.70 -32.05 -15.72
N LEU A 2 -23.50 -32.07 -15.12
CA LEU A 2 -23.33 -31.75 -13.70
C LEU A 2 -23.28 -30.22 -13.55
N SER A 3 -24.29 -29.64 -12.91
CA SER A 3 -24.33 -28.20 -12.64
C SER A 3 -23.41 -27.90 -11.47
N VAL A 4 -22.30 -27.17 -11.71
CA VAL A 4 -21.45 -26.67 -10.64
C VAL A 4 -22.14 -25.45 -10.04
N LEU A 5 -22.65 -25.58 -8.80
CA LEU A 5 -23.08 -24.44 -8.00
C LEU A 5 -21.84 -23.66 -7.56
N ALA A 6 -21.74 -22.39 -7.97
CA ALA A 6 -20.70 -21.50 -7.46
C ALA A 6 -20.95 -21.23 -5.97
N GLY A 7 -20.07 -21.75 -5.11
CA GLY A 7 -20.05 -21.41 -3.68
C GLY A 7 -19.62 -19.95 -3.46
N PRO A 8 -19.93 -19.35 -2.31
CA PRO A 8 -19.50 -18.00 -1.99
C PRO A 8 -17.96 -17.91 -2.00
N ALA A 9 -17.42 -16.87 -2.62
CA ALA A 9 -16.00 -16.57 -2.54
C ALA A 9 -15.64 -16.20 -1.08
N LEU A 10 -14.65 -16.88 -0.51
CA LEU A 10 -14.14 -16.56 0.83
C LEU A 10 -13.05 -15.49 0.73
N ALA A 11 -13.21 -14.38 1.45
CA ALA A 11 -12.26 -13.26 1.49
C ALA A 11 -11.67 -13.11 2.91
N ASN A 12 -10.89 -14.10 3.33
CA ASN A 12 -10.25 -14.11 4.66
C ASN A 12 -8.76 -13.77 4.56
N PRO A 13 -8.18 -13.07 5.54
CA PRO A 13 -8.81 -12.57 6.77
C PRO A 13 -9.65 -11.29 6.55
N VAL A 14 -10.65 -11.05 7.41
CA VAL A 14 -11.50 -9.84 7.37
C VAL A 14 -11.69 -9.23 8.76
N VAL A 15 -11.73 -7.91 8.81
CA VAL A 15 -12.12 -7.11 9.98
C VAL A 15 -13.02 -5.98 9.51
N VAL A 16 -14.17 -5.83 10.15
CA VAL A 16 -15.09 -4.70 9.98
C VAL A 16 -15.22 -4.00 11.31
N PHE A 17 -15.03 -2.69 11.32
CA PHE A 17 -15.09 -1.89 12.54
C PHE A 17 -15.76 -0.53 12.27
N ASP A 18 -16.37 0.02 13.31
CA ASP A 18 -16.87 1.40 13.28
C ASP A 18 -15.70 2.38 13.45
N LEU A 19 -15.57 3.32 12.52
CA LEU A 19 -14.43 4.24 12.48
C LEU A 19 -14.41 5.21 13.68
N LYS A 20 -15.58 5.59 14.22
CA LYS A 20 -15.66 6.60 15.29
C LYS A 20 -15.31 6.01 16.66
N SER A 21 -15.87 4.85 16.96
CA SER A 21 -15.71 4.17 18.25
C SER A 21 -14.55 3.17 18.29
N GLY A 22 -14.10 2.71 17.12
CA GLY A 22 -13.17 1.58 17.01
C GLY A 22 -13.80 0.22 17.31
N GLN A 23 -15.13 0.15 17.51
CA GLN A 23 -15.82 -1.10 17.82
C GLN A 23 -15.70 -2.08 16.65
N ILE A 24 -15.24 -3.30 16.91
CA ILE A 24 -15.27 -4.39 15.94
C ILE A 24 -16.72 -4.86 15.78
N LEU A 25 -17.24 -4.76 14.56
CA LEU A 25 -18.59 -5.18 14.20
C LEU A 25 -18.60 -6.64 13.72
N GLN A 26 -17.54 -7.06 13.04
CA GLN A 26 -17.35 -8.43 12.55
C GLN A 26 -15.87 -8.70 12.31
N HIS A 27 -15.44 -9.95 12.50
CA HIS A 27 -14.13 -10.38 12.04
C HIS A 27 -14.07 -11.89 11.74
N GLN A 28 -13.09 -12.30 10.93
CA GLN A 28 -12.70 -13.69 10.71
C GLN A 28 -11.19 -13.76 10.54
N ASP A 29 -10.53 -14.65 11.29
CA ASP A 29 -9.07 -14.84 11.28
C ASP A 29 -8.25 -13.54 11.51
N ALA A 30 -8.79 -12.54 12.24
CA ALA A 30 -8.18 -11.22 12.39
C ALA A 30 -6.74 -11.23 12.91
N PHE A 31 -6.39 -12.20 13.75
CA PHE A 31 -5.06 -12.33 14.35
C PHE A 31 -4.17 -13.35 13.62
N LYS A 32 -4.67 -13.97 12.56
CA LYS A 32 -3.89 -14.91 11.75
C LYS A 32 -2.86 -14.14 10.94
N ARG A 33 -1.59 -14.57 11.02
CA ARG A 33 -0.54 -14.01 10.16
C ARG A 33 -0.87 -14.31 8.70
N TRP A 34 -0.74 -13.29 7.86
CA TRP A 34 -1.11 -13.34 6.45
C TRP A 34 -0.11 -12.55 5.61
N TYR A 35 0.03 -12.91 4.34
CA TYR A 35 0.84 -12.14 3.40
C TYR A 35 0.03 -10.92 2.91
N PRO A 36 0.39 -9.68 3.27
CA PRO A 36 -0.42 -8.50 2.97
C PRO A 36 -0.40 -8.08 1.50
N ALA A 37 0.54 -8.62 0.70
CA ALA A 37 0.81 -8.16 -0.66
C ALA A 37 0.93 -6.63 -0.71
N SER A 38 0.22 -5.96 -1.63
CA SER A 38 0.26 -4.50 -1.76
C SER A 38 -0.31 -3.73 -0.57
N LEU A 39 -0.99 -4.35 0.41
CA LEU A 39 -1.39 -3.66 1.64
C LEU A 39 -0.18 -3.14 2.42
N SER A 40 1.02 -3.70 2.23
CA SER A 40 2.27 -3.16 2.79
C SER A 40 2.50 -1.69 2.45
N LYS A 41 2.01 -1.21 1.29
CA LYS A 41 2.14 0.18 0.86
C LYS A 41 1.44 1.16 1.81
N LEU A 42 0.42 0.72 2.56
CA LEU A 42 -0.23 1.56 3.58
C LEU A 42 0.74 1.92 4.71
N MET A 43 1.57 0.97 5.14
CA MET A 43 2.59 1.25 6.15
C MET A 43 3.71 2.14 5.58
N THR A 44 4.12 1.91 4.33
CA THR A 44 5.09 2.79 3.65
C THR A 44 4.58 4.23 3.59
N ALA A 45 3.33 4.44 3.18
CA ALA A 45 2.72 5.77 3.16
C ALA A 45 2.61 6.36 4.57
N TYR A 46 2.21 5.58 5.57
CA TYR A 46 2.12 6.02 6.96
C TYR A 46 3.46 6.56 7.48
N VAL A 47 4.56 5.83 7.30
CA VAL A 47 5.87 6.30 7.76
C VAL A 47 6.36 7.52 6.98
N THR A 48 6.03 7.65 5.70
CA THR A 48 6.29 8.86 4.92
C THR A 48 5.53 10.06 5.47
N PHE A 49 4.23 9.92 5.76
CA PHE A 49 3.43 11.00 6.34
C PHE A 49 3.90 11.39 7.74
N ARG A 50 4.37 10.43 8.54
CA ARG A 50 5.02 10.72 9.82
C ARG A 50 6.29 11.55 9.66
N ALA A 51 7.15 11.22 8.71
CA ALA A 51 8.36 12.00 8.42
C ALA A 51 8.01 13.42 7.95
N ILE A 52 6.94 13.59 7.16
CA ILE A 52 6.41 14.91 6.77
C ILE A 52 5.93 15.68 8.00
N ALA A 53 5.13 15.06 8.86
CA ALA A 53 4.62 15.69 10.08
C ALA A 53 5.73 16.07 11.07
N ALA A 54 6.83 15.31 11.10
CA ALA A 54 8.02 15.60 11.89
C ALA A 54 8.93 16.68 11.27
N GLY A 55 8.64 17.14 10.04
CA GLY A 55 9.46 18.13 9.32
C GLY A 55 10.76 17.57 8.74
N GLU A 56 10.94 16.25 8.72
CA GLU A 56 12.15 15.60 8.17
C GLU A 56 12.21 15.69 6.64
N VAL A 57 11.03 15.70 6.00
CA VAL A 57 10.84 15.87 4.55
C VAL A 57 9.58 16.69 4.29
N GLN A 58 9.46 17.22 3.09
CA GLN A 58 8.30 17.97 2.61
C GLN A 58 7.74 17.31 1.34
N LEU A 59 6.49 17.61 0.99
CA LEU A 59 5.86 17.04 -0.21
C LEU A 59 6.62 17.34 -1.51
N ASP A 60 7.35 18.46 -1.56
CA ASP A 60 8.19 18.86 -2.69
C ASP A 60 9.63 18.33 -2.61
N SER A 61 9.98 17.57 -1.58
CA SER A 61 11.33 17.03 -1.40
C SER A 61 11.75 16.14 -2.57
N PRO A 62 13.00 16.25 -3.03
CA PRO A 62 13.48 15.49 -4.18
C PRO A 62 13.74 14.03 -3.81
N ILE A 63 13.13 13.11 -4.55
CA ILE A 63 13.37 11.67 -4.52
C ILE A 63 14.14 11.28 -5.78
N LYS A 64 15.36 10.80 -5.57
CA LYS A 64 16.22 10.30 -6.66
C LYS A 64 15.91 8.84 -6.95
N VAL A 65 15.60 8.54 -8.21
CA VAL A 65 15.45 7.16 -8.69
C VAL A 65 16.84 6.51 -8.75
N THR A 66 17.05 5.48 -7.95
CA THR A 66 18.30 4.73 -7.93
C THR A 66 18.29 3.63 -9.00
N LYS A 67 19.46 3.07 -9.32
CA LYS A 67 19.55 1.87 -10.17
C LYS A 67 18.77 0.70 -9.58
N HIS A 68 18.79 0.58 -8.25
CA HIS A 68 18.06 -0.46 -7.52
C HIS A 68 16.54 -0.27 -7.63
N SER A 69 16.02 0.91 -7.30
CA SER A 69 14.57 1.18 -7.36
C SER A 69 14.01 1.07 -8.79
N ALA A 70 14.80 1.41 -9.82
CA ALA A 70 14.40 1.22 -11.21
C ALA A 70 14.39 -0.26 -11.66
N GLY A 71 15.11 -1.13 -10.94
CA GLY A 71 15.20 -2.57 -11.18
C GLY A 71 14.10 -3.39 -10.51
N GLU A 72 13.41 -2.84 -9.50
CA GLU A 72 12.39 -3.56 -8.74
C GLU A 72 11.17 -3.97 -9.58
N PRO A 73 10.72 -5.24 -9.49
CA PRO A 73 9.43 -5.68 -10.00
C PRO A 73 8.32 -5.52 -8.93
N PRO A 74 7.02 -5.62 -9.26
CA PRO A 74 6.30 -5.19 -10.45
C PRO A 74 5.83 -3.71 -10.31
N SER A 75 5.47 -3.06 -11.42
CA SER A 75 5.17 -1.62 -11.59
C SER A 75 6.37 -0.73 -11.92
N LYS A 76 6.78 -0.76 -13.19
CA LYS A 76 7.78 0.16 -13.75
C LYS A 76 7.11 1.40 -14.30
N MET A 77 7.49 2.55 -13.77
CA MET A 77 7.00 3.85 -14.22
C MET A 77 7.88 4.48 -15.31
N GLY A 78 8.84 3.73 -15.85
CA GLY A 78 9.68 4.15 -16.98
C GLY A 78 10.80 5.16 -16.64
N PHE A 79 10.97 5.51 -15.37
CA PHE A 79 12.00 6.44 -14.94
C PHE A 79 13.41 5.87 -15.12
N LYS A 80 14.28 6.65 -15.75
CA LYS A 80 15.71 6.31 -15.89
C LYS A 80 16.41 6.48 -14.52
N PRO A 81 17.37 5.60 -14.16
CA PRO A 81 18.22 5.82 -13.00
C PRO A 81 18.86 7.21 -13.03
N GLY A 82 18.86 7.90 -11.90
CA GLY A 82 19.36 9.27 -11.76
C GLY A 82 18.31 10.36 -11.97
N SER A 83 17.13 10.04 -12.51
CA SER A 83 16.00 10.97 -12.53
C SER A 83 15.56 11.35 -11.12
N VAL A 84 14.99 12.55 -10.99
CA VAL A 84 14.49 13.10 -9.72
C VAL A 84 13.02 13.41 -9.88
N MET A 85 12.22 13.05 -8.88
CA MET A 85 10.81 13.41 -8.78
C MET A 85 10.51 13.97 -7.39
N ARG A 86 9.41 14.70 -7.26
CA ARG A 86 8.94 15.17 -5.95
C ARG A 86 8.32 14.02 -5.16
N LEU A 87 8.42 14.09 -3.83
CA LEU A 87 7.84 13.10 -2.93
C LEU A 87 6.34 12.92 -3.15
N ASP A 88 5.60 14.00 -3.44
CA ASP A 88 4.17 13.93 -3.72
C ASP A 88 3.86 13.07 -4.96
N ASN A 89 4.66 13.16 -6.01
CA ASN A 89 4.54 12.33 -7.20
C ASN A 89 4.84 10.87 -6.87
N ALA A 90 5.91 10.60 -6.12
CA ALA A 90 6.25 9.24 -5.69
C ALA A 90 5.11 8.59 -4.88
N LEU A 91 4.51 9.32 -3.93
CA LEU A 91 3.37 8.85 -3.14
C LEU A 91 2.14 8.57 -4.00
N LYS A 92 1.76 9.49 -4.90
CA LYS A 92 0.62 9.31 -5.82
C LYS A 92 0.83 8.09 -6.70
N MET A 93 2.02 7.92 -7.25
CA MET A 93 2.36 6.76 -8.07
C MET A 93 2.24 5.46 -7.27
N MET A 94 2.79 5.40 -6.05
CA MET A 94 2.73 4.20 -5.20
C MET A 94 1.30 3.81 -4.81
N LEU A 95 0.43 4.79 -4.53
CA LEU A 95 -0.91 4.56 -3.98
C LEU A 95 -2.00 4.38 -5.03
N VAL A 96 -1.83 4.94 -6.23
CA VAL A 96 -2.87 4.97 -7.26
C VAL A 96 -2.55 4.08 -8.46
N LYS A 97 -1.27 3.87 -8.79
CA LYS A 97 -0.85 3.27 -10.07
C LYS A 97 0.00 2.01 -9.92
#